data_AF-A0AA38CBX7-F1
#
_entry.id   AF-A0AA38CBX7-F1
#
_cell.length_a   1.000
_cell.length_b   1.000
_cell.length_c   1.000
_cell.angle_alpha   90.00
_cell.angle_beta   90.00
_cell.angle_gamma   90.00
#
_symmetry.space_group_name_H-M   'P 1'
#
loop_
_entity.id
_entity.type
_entity.pdbx_description
1 polymer ?
#
loop_
_entity_poly.entity_id
_entity_poly.type
_entity_poly.pdbx_seq_one_letter_code
_entity_poly.pdbx_strand_id
1 'polypeptide(L)'
;VEEEELELPPAPPEFEEGNASLIEGTIDINIGTEEDPKILKLNSSLTLDEIESHTKVLKEHLKAFTFSYKEMTGITPDMVVHNLVTKPDAKPMKQNS
;
A
#
# COMPACT_ATOMS: atom_id res chain seq x y z
N VAL A 1 -26.42 31.61 -10.32
CA VAL A 1 -26.30 30.25 -10.86
C VAL A 1 -26.18 29.38 -9.62
N GLU A 2 -27.25 28.68 -9.28
CA GLU A 2 -27.29 27.76 -8.15
C GLU A 2 -26.33 26.61 -8.46
N GLU A 3 -25.41 26.32 -7.55
CA GLU A 3 -24.54 25.15 -7.65
C GLU A 3 -25.39 23.93 -7.27
N GLU A 4 -25.88 23.20 -8.27
CA GLU A 4 -26.50 21.89 -8.06
C GLU A 4 -25.43 20.96 -7.47
N GLU A 5 -25.56 20.68 -6.18
CA GLU A 5 -24.79 19.66 -5.47
C GLU A 5 -25.13 18.31 -6.11
N LEU A 6 -24.25 17.82 -6.99
CA LEU A 6 -24.39 16.52 -7.64
C LEU A 6 -24.27 15.43 -6.56
N GLU A 7 -25.40 15.01 -5.99
CA GLU A 7 -25.47 13.84 -5.10
C GLU A 7 -24.97 12.62 -5.88
N LEU A 8 -23.73 12.21 -5.58
CA LEU A 8 -23.17 10.97 -6.13
C LEU A 8 -23.98 9.81 -5.54
N PRO A 9 -24.44 8.86 -6.36
CA PRO A 9 -25.17 7.70 -5.86
C PRO A 9 -24.30 6.92 -4.86
N PRO A 10 -24.90 6.33 -3.82
CA PRO A 10 -24.17 5.46 -2.91
C PRO A 10 -23.49 4.35 -3.71
N ALA A 11 -22.27 4.00 -3.30
CA ALA A 11 -21.51 2.94 -3.94
C ALA A 11 -22.36 1.65 -3.98
N PRO A 12 -22.41 0.93 -5.12
CA PRO A 12 -23.13 -0.33 -5.20
C PRO A 12 -22.72 -1.29 -4.08
N PRO A 13 -23.66 -2.04 -3.48
CA PRO A 13 -23.36 -3.01 -2.41
C PRO A 13 -22.43 -4.14 -2.88
N GLU A 14 -22.22 -4.29 -4.19
CA GLU A 14 -21.20 -5.16 -4.78
C GLU A 14 -19.76 -4.79 -4.35
N PHE A 15 -19.54 -3.55 -3.91
CA PHE A 15 -18.29 -3.09 -3.28
C PHE A 15 -18.27 -3.27 -1.76
N GLU A 16 -19.40 -3.62 -1.13
CA GLU A 16 -19.54 -3.98 0.28
C GLU A 16 -19.51 -5.49 0.50
N GLU A 17 -19.10 -6.27 -0.49
CA GLU A 17 -18.72 -7.66 -0.27
C GLU A 17 -17.36 -7.68 0.44
N GLY A 18 -17.41 -7.37 1.75
CA GLY A 18 -16.37 -7.73 2.68
C GLY A 18 -16.15 -9.22 2.54
N ASN A 19 -15.06 -9.60 1.88
CA ASN A 19 -14.48 -10.92 1.97
C ASN A 19 -13.91 -11.13 3.39
N ALA A 20 -14.78 -11.09 4.39
CA ALA A 20 -14.51 -11.35 5.80
C ALA A 20 -14.24 -12.85 6.08
N SER A 21 -13.70 -13.58 5.10
CA SER A 21 -13.36 -15.00 5.20
C SER A 21 -12.20 -15.37 4.29
N LEU A 22 -11.08 -14.66 4.44
CA LEU A 22 -9.78 -15.30 4.39
C LEU A 22 -8.77 -14.42 5.14
N ILE A 23 -8.88 -14.37 6.47
CA ILE A 23 -7.74 -13.95 7.30
C ILE A 23 -6.74 -15.10 7.25
N GLU A 24 -6.17 -15.34 6.07
CA GLU A 24 -5.02 -16.22 5.97
C GLU A 24 -3.88 -15.57 6.74
N GLY A 25 -3.31 -16.35 7.66
CA GLY A 25 -2.15 -15.90 8.42
C GLY A 25 -1.03 -15.50 7.46
N THR A 26 -0.12 -14.67 7.95
CA THR A 26 1.07 -14.32 7.18
C THR A 26 2.31 -14.65 7.99
N ILE A 27 3.37 -15.03 7.29
CA ILE A 27 4.70 -15.23 7.83
C ILE A 27 5.62 -14.14 7.32
N ASP A 28 6.49 -13.66 8.19
CA ASP A 28 7.51 -12.67 7.84
C ASP A 28 8.74 -13.39 7.29
N ILE A 29 9.21 -12.97 6.12
CA ILE A 29 10.45 -13.43 5.52
C ILE A 29 11.41 -12.26 5.33
N ASN A 30 12.70 -12.47 5.64
CA ASN A 30 13.74 -11.50 5.33
C ASN A 30 14.39 -11.85 3.98
N ILE A 31 14.22 -10.96 3.00
CA ILE A 31 14.88 -11.07 1.68
C ILE A 31 16.14 -10.20 1.56
N GLY A 32 16.44 -9.39 2.58
CA GLY A 32 17.61 -8.53 2.68
C GLY A 32 18.78 -9.20 3.42
N THR A 33 19.58 -8.37 4.08
CA THR A 33 20.71 -8.83 4.91
C THR A 33 20.37 -8.72 6.40
N GLU A 34 21.27 -9.15 7.29
CA GLU A 34 21.10 -8.96 8.73
C GLU A 34 21.24 -7.49 9.15
N GLU A 35 22.10 -6.73 8.45
CA GLU A 35 22.35 -5.31 8.73
C GLU A 35 21.29 -4.39 8.10
N ASP A 36 20.76 -4.77 6.94
CA ASP A 36 19.64 -4.10 6.26
C ASP A 36 18.53 -5.11 5.94
N PRO A 37 17.69 -5.45 6.94
CA PRO A 37 16.62 -6.42 6.77
C PRO A 37 15.52 -5.84 5.88
N LYS A 38 15.10 -6.64 4.89
CA LYS A 38 14.00 -6.31 3.99
C LYS A 38 12.89 -7.34 4.21
N ILE A 39 11.95 -7.00 5.10
CA ILE A 39 10.89 -7.91 5.53
C ILE A 39 9.71 -7.86 4.56
N LEU A 40 9.27 -9.02 4.10
CA LEU A 40 8.04 -9.21 3.32
C LEU A 40 7.13 -10.23 4.01
N LYS A 41 5.84 -10.15 3.69
CA LYS A 41 4.82 -11.06 4.21
C LYS A 41 4.41 -12.05 3.15
N LEU A 42 4.54 -13.34 3.45
CA LEU A 42 3.98 -14.42 2.65
C LEU A 42 2.79 -15.05 3.36
N ASN A 43 1.92 -15.70 2.60
CA ASN A 43 0.79 -16.41 3.16
C ASN A 43 1.26 -17.62 3.98
N SER A 44 0.70 -17.81 5.18
CA SER A 44 1.05 -18.90 6.09
C SER A 44 0.57 -20.27 5.63
N SER A 45 -0.40 -20.31 4.69
CA SER A 45 -0.91 -21.56 4.11
C SER A 45 0.04 -22.18 3.08
N LEU A 46 1.10 -21.47 2.68
CA LEU A 46 2.10 -21.99 1.74
C LEU A 46 2.93 -23.11 2.36
N THR A 47 3.27 -24.10 1.53
CA THR A 47 4.24 -25.14 1.89
C THR A 47 5.66 -24.58 1.97
N LEU A 48 6.57 -25.31 2.62
CA LEU A 48 7.97 -24.90 2.73
C LEU A 48 8.64 -24.74 1.36
N ASP A 49 8.43 -25.68 0.43
CA ASP A 49 8.94 -25.59 -0.94
C ASP A 49 8.40 -24.35 -1.67
N GLU A 50 7.12 -24.03 -1.49
CA GLU A 50 6.55 -22.81 -2.07
C GLU A 50 7.17 -21.56 -1.47
N ILE A 51 7.32 -21.50 -0.14
CA ILE A 51 7.95 -20.37 0.56
C ILE A 51 9.39 -20.16 0.05
N GLU A 52 10.17 -21.23 -0.10
CA GLU A 52 11.53 -21.16 -0.64
C GLU A 52 11.55 -20.67 -2.08
N SER A 53 10.68 -21.20 -2.93
CA SER A 53 10.54 -20.79 -4.33
C SER A 53 10.17 -19.30 -4.45
N HIS A 54 9.18 -18.84 -3.68
CA HIS A 54 8.78 -17.44 -3.65
C HIS A 54 9.92 -16.55 -3.13
N THR A 55 10.57 -16.97 -2.05
CA THR A 55 11.71 -16.24 -1.47
C THR A 55 12.83 -16.08 -2.48
N LYS A 56 13.12 -17.11 -3.29
CA LYS A 56 14.14 -17.04 -4.34
C LYS A 56 13.80 -15.98 -5.38
N VAL A 57 12.59 -15.99 -5.92
CA VAL A 57 12.13 -15.01 -6.93
C VAL A 57 12.15 -13.60 -6.35
N LEU A 58 11.67 -13.42 -5.12
CA LEU A 58 11.67 -12.12 -4.45
C LEU A 58 13.10 -11.58 -4.24
N LYS A 59 14.06 -12.45 -3.92
CA LYS A 59 15.49 -12.07 -3.82
C LYS A 59 16.11 -11.70 -5.17
N GLU A 60 15.78 -12.43 -6.24
CA GLU A 60 16.24 -12.12 -7.60
C GLU A 60 15.75 -10.73 -8.06
N HIS A 61 14.56 -10.33 -7.60
CA HIS A 61 13.95 -9.04 -7.92
C HIS A 61 14.00 -8.02 -6.77
N LEU A 62 14.98 -8.10 -5.87
CA LEU A 62 15.07 -7.19 -4.71
C LEU A 62 15.03 -5.71 -5.11
N LYS A 63 15.63 -5.35 -6.26
CA LYS A 63 15.68 -3.98 -6.80
C LYS A 63 14.33 -3.45 -7.31
N ALA A 64 13.33 -4.30 -7.49
CA ALA A 64 11.98 -3.88 -7.87
C ALA A 64 11.19 -3.32 -6.68
N PHE A 65 11.64 -3.56 -5.46
CA PHE A 65 11.04 -3.07 -4.24
C PHE A 65 11.79 -1.86 -3.71
N THR A 66 11.04 -0.87 -3.24
CA THR A 66 11.58 0.32 -2.57
C THR A 66 11.10 0.30 -1.13
N PHE A 67 11.97 -0.14 -0.22
CA PHE A 67 11.68 -0.22 1.21
C PHE A 67 11.81 1.14 1.89
N SER A 68 12.54 2.06 1.25
CA SER A 68 12.61 3.46 1.65
C SER A 68 12.49 4.39 0.45
N TYR A 69 12.03 5.62 0.71
CA TYR A 69 11.97 6.68 -0.32
C TYR A 69 13.33 6.97 -0.96
N LYS A 70 14.44 6.78 -0.23
CA LYS A 70 15.80 7.00 -0.74
C LYS A 70 16.19 6.01 -1.84
N GLU A 71 15.56 4.83 -1.87
CA GLU A 71 15.83 3.79 -2.86
C GLU A 71 15.10 4.03 -4.18
N MET A 72 14.13 4.95 -4.23
CA MET A 72 13.45 5.36 -5.46
C MET A 72 14.33 6.33 -6.27
N THR A 73 15.23 5.79 -7.10
CA THR A 73 16.18 6.58 -7.90
C THR A 73 15.59 7.30 -9.12
N GLY A 74 14.27 7.28 -9.31
CA GLY A 74 13.57 7.91 -10.44
C GLY A 74 12.54 8.97 -10.07
N ILE A 75 12.34 9.23 -8.77
CA ILE A 75 11.31 10.16 -8.29
C ILE A 75 11.99 11.23 -7.46
N THR A 76 12.04 12.46 -7.97
CA THR A 76 12.51 13.59 -7.17
C THR A 76 11.51 13.88 -6.05
N PRO A 77 11.93 14.31 -4.85
CA PRO A 77 11.02 14.68 -3.76
C PRO A 77 9.92 15.65 -4.21
N ASP A 78 10.27 16.56 -5.11
CA ASP A 78 9.39 17.56 -5.72
C ASP A 78 8.23 16.93 -6.51
N MET A 79 8.40 15.70 -6.99
CA MET A 79 7.39 14.94 -7.73
C MET A 79 6.45 14.15 -6.82
N VAL A 80 6.87 13.81 -5.58
CA VAL A 80 6.04 13.08 -4.59
C VAL A 80 5.34 14.00 -3.60
N VAL A 81 5.76 15.25 -3.48
CA VAL A 81 5.06 16.24 -2.65
C VAL A 81 3.87 16.80 -3.45
N HIS A 82 2.69 16.24 -3.20
CA HIS A 82 1.44 16.86 -3.63
C HIS A 82 1.08 18.02 -2.71
N ASN A 83 1.33 19.25 -3.16
CA ASN A 83 0.82 20.44 -2.50
C ASN A 83 -0.66 20.63 -2.88
N LEU A 84 -1.57 20.29 -1.97
CA LEU A 84 -2.95 20.72 -2.07
C LEU A 84 -3.00 22.20 -1.74
N VAL A 85 -3.31 23.03 -2.74
CA VAL A 85 -3.50 24.47 -2.54
C VAL A 85 -4.75 24.66 -1.69
N THR A 86 -4.56 24.95 -0.40
CA THR A 86 -5.64 25.35 0.50
C THR A 86 -5.73 26.86 0.57
N LYS A 87 -6.92 27.39 0.86
CA LYS A 87 -7.04 28.82 1.20
C LYS A 87 -6.28 29.05 2.52
N PRO A 88 -5.55 30.16 2.68
CA PRO A 88 -4.78 30.43 3.89
C PRO A 88 -5.65 30.45 5.16
N ASP A 89 -6.93 30.79 5.03
CA ASP A 89 -7.90 30.83 6.14
C ASP A 89 -8.74 29.54 6.27
N ALA A 90 -8.46 28.52 5.46
CA ALA A 90 -9.21 27.26 5.51
C ALA A 90 -8.91 26.52 6.83
N LYS A 91 -9.96 26.26 7.60
CA LYS A 91 -9.86 25.45 8.82
C LYS A 91 -9.99 23.97 8.47
N PRO A 92 -9.13 23.09 9.03
CA PRO A 92 -9.30 21.64 8.89
C PRO A 92 -10.66 21.23 9.45
N MET A 93 -11.45 20.51 8.66
CA MET A 93 -12.72 19.93 9.09
C MET A 93 -12.56 18.42 9.23
N LYS A 94 -13.01 17.86 10.34
CA LYS A 94 -13.13 16.41 10.50
C LYS A 94 -14.40 15.96 9.78
N GLN A 95 -14.25 15.09 8.77
CA GLN A 95 -15.39 14.39 8.21
C GLN A 95 -15.87 13.37 9.24
N ASN A 96 -17.13 13.47 9.66
CA ASN A 96 -17.76 12.45 10.47
C ASN A 96 -18.33 11.40 9.52
N SER A 97 -17.75 10.21 9.53
CA SER A 97 -18.27 9.00 8.88
C SER A 97 -19.02 8.14 9.88
#